data_AF-A0A4Y2F8Y1-F1
#
_entry.id   AF-A0A4Y2F8Y1-F1
#
_cell.length_a   1.000
_cell.length_b   1.000
_cell.length_c   1.000
_cell.angle_alpha   90.00
_cell.angle_beta   90.00
_cell.angle_gamma   90.00
#
_symmetry.space_group_name_H-M   'P 1'
#
loop_
_entity.id
_entity.type
_entity.pdbx_description
1 polymer ?
#
loop_
_entity_poly.entity_id
_entity_poly.type
_entity_poly.pdbx_seq_one_letter_code
_entity_poly.pdbx_strand_id
1 'polypeptide(L)'
;MKAASKEVQNLKKTTTCGVFVDGTWQRRGHMSLNGCVSVISIDTGKILDLEVMTQYCKMCEMNIKCDHECSNYKGSSGNMESVGAFRIFERSVMKRELQYTEYYGDGDSKAFLKVKDMYGEDTVTKLECIGHVQKRVGSRLRKFKKKPKDSVEKVN
;
A
#
# COMPACT_ATOMS: atom_id res chain seq x y z
N MET A 1 -3.20 -15.87 6.67
CA MET A 1 -3.24 -16.37 5.27
C MET A 1 -1.99 -17.17 4.89
N LYS A 2 -1.61 -18.21 5.66
CA LYS A 2 -0.40 -19.02 5.34
C LYS A 2 -0.56 -19.86 4.06
N ALA A 3 -1.76 -20.36 3.81
CA ALA A 3 -2.08 -21.12 2.60
C ALA A 3 -1.84 -20.30 1.32
N ALA A 4 -2.23 -19.02 1.32
CA ALA A 4 -1.98 -18.12 0.18
C ALA A 4 -0.48 -17.95 -0.10
N SER A 5 0.34 -17.77 0.93
CA SER A 5 1.80 -17.68 0.79
C SER A 5 2.42 -18.96 0.23
N LYS A 6 1.99 -20.13 0.73
CA LYS A 6 2.45 -21.43 0.22
C LYS A 6 2.07 -21.65 -1.25
N GLU A 7 0.90 -21.18 -1.66
CA GLU A 7 0.48 -21.28 -3.05
C GLU A 7 1.36 -20.44 -3.99
N VAL A 8 1.75 -19.23 -3.57
CA VAL A 8 2.73 -18.41 -4.29
C VAL A 8 4.06 -19.15 -4.40
N GLN A 9 4.57 -19.73 -3.32
CA GLN A 9 5.82 -20.50 -3.32
C GLN A 9 5.73 -21.71 -4.26
N ASN A 10 4.62 -22.44 -4.26
CA ASN A 10 4.42 -23.60 -5.14
C ASN A 10 4.36 -23.19 -6.61
N LEU A 11 3.74 -22.04 -6.92
CA LEU A 11 3.61 -21.53 -8.27
C LEU A 11 4.95 -21.03 -8.82
N LYS A 12 5.67 -20.20 -8.05
CA LYS A 12 6.93 -19.59 -8.50
C LYS A 12 8.16 -20.48 -8.26
N LYS A 13 8.08 -21.42 -7.33
CA LYS A 13 9.21 -22.19 -6.79
C LYS A 13 10.32 -21.29 -6.22
N THR A 14 9.93 -20.13 -5.66
CA THR A 14 10.82 -19.14 -5.05
C THR A 14 10.23 -18.63 -3.73
N THR A 15 11.07 -17.98 -2.92
CA THR A 15 10.69 -17.30 -1.68
C THR A 15 10.50 -15.78 -1.87
N THR A 16 10.35 -15.33 -3.12
CA THR A 16 10.18 -13.92 -3.48
C THR A 16 8.93 -13.74 -4.33
N CYS A 17 8.19 -12.65 -4.12
CA CYS A 17 7.03 -12.35 -4.95
C CYS A 17 6.76 -10.85 -5.07
N GLY A 18 6.07 -10.49 -6.15
CA GLY A 18 5.51 -9.15 -6.31
C GLY A 18 4.16 -9.03 -5.61
N VAL A 19 3.89 -7.84 -5.09
CA VAL A 19 2.68 -7.56 -4.32
C VAL A 19 2.03 -6.22 -4.68
N PHE A 20 0.71 -6.21 -4.68
CA PHE A 20 -0.07 -4.97 -4.59
C PHE A 20 -0.15 -4.53 -3.14
N VAL A 21 0.08 -3.25 -2.89
CA VAL A 21 -0.04 -2.65 -1.56
C VAL A 21 -1.01 -1.48 -1.65
N ASP A 22 -2.07 -1.53 -0.83
CA ASP A 22 -3.07 -0.48 -0.79
C ASP A 22 -3.67 -0.32 0.62
N GLY A 23 -4.05 0.92 0.93
CA GLY A 23 -4.66 1.33 2.19
C GLY A 23 -6.11 1.75 2.00
N THR A 24 -6.95 1.42 2.97
CA THR A 24 -8.33 1.92 3.04
C THR A 24 -8.64 2.48 4.42
N TRP A 25 -9.55 3.43 4.48
CA TRP A 25 -9.92 4.16 5.68
C TRP A 25 -11.43 4.15 5.89
N GLN A 26 -11.85 4.18 7.16
CA GLN A 26 -13.28 4.16 7.51
C GLN A 26 -14.05 5.35 6.94
N ARG A 27 -13.43 6.54 6.89
CA ARG A 27 -14.02 7.77 6.35
C ARG A 27 -13.16 8.30 5.21
N ARG A 28 -13.83 8.95 4.26
CA ARG A 28 -13.14 9.67 3.18
C ARG A 28 -12.41 10.89 3.75
N GLY A 29 -11.19 11.14 3.28
CA GLY A 29 -10.34 12.23 3.74
C GLY A 29 -9.38 11.82 4.86
N HIS A 30 -8.36 12.64 5.10
CA HIS A 30 -7.27 12.36 6.06
C HIS A 30 -7.68 12.56 7.54
N MET A 31 -8.93 12.26 7.91
CA MET A 31 -9.46 12.40 9.27
C MET A 31 -9.96 11.08 9.86
N SER A 32 -9.60 9.95 9.26
CA SER A 32 -10.02 8.63 9.72
C SER A 32 -9.21 8.16 10.93
N LEU A 33 -9.90 7.67 11.95
CA LEU A 33 -9.28 7.07 13.13
C LEU A 33 -8.97 5.58 12.95
N ASN A 34 -9.54 4.96 11.91
CA ASN A 34 -9.37 3.56 11.58
C ASN A 34 -8.88 3.43 10.13
N GLY A 35 -7.87 2.59 9.92
CA GLY A 35 -7.32 2.26 8.62
C GLY A 35 -6.95 0.78 8.53
N CYS A 36 -6.96 0.24 7.32
CA CYS A 36 -6.51 -1.11 7.03
C CYS A 36 -5.58 -1.06 5.82
N VAL A 37 -4.40 -1.66 5.95
CA VAL A 37 -3.47 -1.83 4.84
C VAL A 37 -3.42 -3.30 4.49
N SER A 38 -3.47 -3.62 3.20
CA SER A 38 -3.43 -4.99 2.72
C SER A 38 -2.36 -5.18 1.68
N VAL A 39 -1.82 -6.40 1.64
CA VAL A 39 -0.85 -6.84 0.64
C VAL A 39 -1.41 -8.06 -0.09
N ILE A 40 -1.50 -7.97 -1.42
CA ILE A 40 -2.09 -8.99 -2.28
C ILE A 40 -1.02 -9.51 -3.24
N SER A 41 -0.90 -10.82 -3.36
CA SER A 41 0.01 -11.43 -4.33
C SER A 41 -0.43 -11.11 -5.76
N ILE A 42 0.52 -10.73 -6.60
CA ILE A 42 0.28 -10.52 -8.04
C ILE A 42 0.03 -11.83 -8.75
N ASP A 43 0.80 -12.86 -8.38
CA ASP A 43 0.77 -14.14 -9.07
C ASP A 43 -0.54 -14.91 -8.81
N THR A 44 -1.12 -14.78 -7.61
CA THR A 44 -2.31 -15.56 -7.21
C THR A 44 -3.56 -14.70 -7.00
N GLY A 45 -3.44 -13.38 -6.91
CA GLY A 45 -4.54 -12.48 -6.55
C GLY A 45 -5.05 -12.64 -5.11
N LYS A 46 -4.35 -13.42 -4.27
CA LYS A 46 -4.77 -13.71 -2.89
C LYS A 46 -4.12 -12.75 -1.89
N ILE A 47 -4.86 -12.44 -0.82
CA ILE A 47 -4.35 -11.61 0.27
C ILE A 47 -3.25 -12.37 1.02
N LEU A 48 -2.06 -11.79 1.07
CA LEU A 48 -0.91 -12.32 1.79
C LEU A 48 -0.90 -11.85 3.24
N ASP A 49 -1.15 -10.57 3.51
CA ASP A 49 -1.25 -10.04 4.87
C ASP A 49 -2.14 -8.79 4.93
N LEU A 50 -2.55 -8.44 6.15
CA LEU A 50 -3.27 -7.21 6.45
C LEU A 50 -2.76 -6.61 7.77
N GLU A 51 -2.83 -5.29 7.88
CA GLU A 51 -2.56 -4.52 9.09
C GLU A 51 -3.75 -3.59 9.35
N VAL A 52 -4.48 -3.86 10.42
CA VAL A 52 -5.55 -2.98 10.90
C VAL A 52 -4.96 -2.04 11.93
N MET A 53 -5.14 -0.74 11.72
CA MET A 53 -4.68 0.32 12.62
C MET A 53 -5.87 1.11 13.14
N THR A 54 -5.84 1.39 14.44
CA THR A 54 -6.84 2.20 15.13
C THR A 54 -6.21 3.20 16.09
N GLN A 55 -6.77 4.40 16.09
CA GLN A 55 -6.53 5.46 17.07
C GLN A 55 -7.74 5.66 17.99
N TYR A 56 -8.76 4.82 17.87
CA TYR A 56 -10.05 5.01 18.50
C TYR A 56 -10.42 3.81 19.35
N CYS A 57 -10.83 4.09 20.58
CA CYS A 57 -11.46 3.12 21.46
C CYS A 57 -12.78 3.70 21.97
N LYS A 58 -13.88 2.96 21.74
CA LYS A 58 -15.22 3.36 22.21
C LYS A 58 -15.26 3.48 23.74
N MET A 59 -14.55 2.60 24.43
CA MET A 59 -14.50 2.56 25.89
C MET A 59 -13.80 3.82 26.44
N CYS A 60 -12.67 4.22 25.84
CA CYS A 60 -11.99 5.47 26.18
C CYS A 60 -12.82 6.71 25.85
N GLU A 61 -13.53 6.72 24.71
CA GLU A 61 -14.45 7.81 24.37
C GLU A 61 -15.53 7.99 25.45
N MET A 62 -15.98 6.89 26.06
CA MET A 62 -16.97 6.88 27.13
C MET A 62 -16.35 7.09 28.54
N ASN A 63 -15.05 7.39 28.64
CA ASN A 63 -14.31 7.50 29.91
C ASN A 63 -14.36 6.24 30.80
N ILE A 64 -14.56 5.07 30.18
CA ILE A 64 -14.53 3.79 30.88
C ILE A 64 -13.08 3.29 30.87
N LYS A 65 -12.57 2.92 32.05
CA LYS A 65 -11.19 2.41 32.20
C LYS A 65 -11.01 1.16 31.35
N CYS A 66 -10.04 1.19 30.43
CA CYS A 66 -9.68 0.05 29.60
C CYS A 66 -8.39 -0.60 30.11
N ASP A 67 -8.36 -1.93 30.18
CA ASP A 67 -7.17 -2.73 30.52
C ASP A 67 -6.52 -3.37 29.26
N HIS A 68 -6.71 -2.74 28.10
CA HIS A 68 -6.17 -3.21 26.82
C HIS A 68 -5.49 -2.08 26.06
N GLU A 69 -4.73 -2.42 25.02
CA GLU A 69 -4.13 -1.45 24.12
C GLU A 69 -5.23 -0.75 23.29
N CYS A 70 -5.65 0.42 23.77
CA CYS A 70 -6.77 1.17 23.22
C CYS A 70 -6.48 1.84 21.86
N SER A 71 -5.22 1.85 21.42
CA SER A 71 -4.80 2.24 20.06
C SER A 71 -3.49 1.56 19.70
N ASN A 72 -3.40 0.93 18.54
CA ASN A 72 -2.16 0.30 18.05
C ASN A 72 -1.39 1.19 17.06
N TYR A 73 -1.85 2.43 16.86
CA TYR A 73 -1.23 3.42 15.99
C TYR A 73 -1.35 4.83 16.59
N LYS A 74 -0.29 5.63 16.45
CA LYS A 74 -0.27 7.06 16.80
C LYS A 74 0.35 7.82 15.62
N GLY A 75 -0.35 8.82 15.10
CA GLY A 75 0.12 9.59 13.94
C GLY A 75 -1.01 10.20 13.12
N SER A 76 -0.73 10.64 11.90
CA SER A 76 -1.77 11.11 10.98
C SER A 76 -2.40 9.92 10.24
N SER A 77 -3.69 10.01 9.95
CA SER A 77 -4.38 8.96 9.19
C SER A 77 -3.74 8.71 7.81
N GLY A 78 -3.27 9.77 7.13
CA GLY A 78 -2.57 9.66 5.84
C GLY A 78 -1.22 8.93 5.92
N ASN A 79 -0.63 8.79 7.12
CA ASN A 79 0.60 8.04 7.32
C ASN A 79 0.35 6.58 7.75
N MET A 80 -0.92 6.18 7.95
CA MET A 80 -1.27 4.79 8.27
C MET A 80 -0.82 3.85 7.15
N GLU A 81 -0.99 4.22 5.87
CA GLU A 81 -0.56 3.36 4.76
C GLU A 81 0.93 3.01 4.84
N SER A 82 1.78 4.03 5.03
CA SER A 82 3.23 3.85 5.14
C SER A 82 3.63 2.95 6.31
N VAL A 83 3.00 3.14 7.47
CA VAL A 83 3.30 2.34 8.66
C VAL A 83 2.75 0.93 8.54
N GLY A 84 1.56 0.76 7.95
CA GLY A 84 1.00 -0.57 7.71
C GLY A 84 1.81 -1.37 6.69
N ALA A 85 2.25 -0.74 5.60
CA ALA A 85 3.15 -1.35 4.63
C ALA A 85 4.45 -1.78 5.29
N PHE A 86 5.09 -0.91 6.08
CA PHE A 86 6.29 -1.23 6.85
C PHE A 86 6.07 -2.47 7.74
N ARG A 87 5.03 -2.47 8.58
CA ARG A 87 4.74 -3.57 9.52
C ARG A 87 4.45 -4.89 8.81
N ILE A 88 3.86 -4.86 7.62
CA ILE A 88 3.59 -6.06 6.82
C ILE A 88 4.89 -6.60 6.20
N PHE A 89 5.74 -5.72 5.67
CA PHE A 89 7.03 -6.10 5.07
C PHE A 89 7.99 -6.65 6.12
N GLU A 90 8.08 -6.00 7.28
CA GLU A 90 8.94 -6.42 8.40
C GLU A 90 8.67 -7.87 8.83
N ARG A 91 7.38 -8.26 8.94
CA ARG A 91 7.00 -9.62 9.37
C ARG A 91 6.85 -10.62 8.23
N SER A 92 7.07 -10.22 6.99
CA SER A 92 6.80 -11.05 5.80
C SER A 92 7.59 -12.36 5.83
N VAL A 93 8.91 -12.29 6.02
CA VAL A 93 9.79 -13.46 6.00
C VAL A 93 9.44 -14.41 7.13
N MET A 94 9.32 -13.92 8.37
CA MET A 94 9.01 -14.77 9.53
C MET A 94 7.61 -15.39 9.45
N LYS A 95 6.59 -14.60 9.06
CA LYS A 95 5.19 -15.04 9.15
C LYS A 95 4.72 -15.79 7.90
N ARG A 96 5.31 -15.48 6.75
CA ARG A 96 4.87 -15.88 5.40
C ARG A 96 5.92 -16.59 4.59
N GLU A 97 7.19 -16.61 5.03
CA GLU A 97 8.31 -17.25 4.32
C GLU A 97 8.47 -16.67 2.89
N LEU A 98 8.17 -15.37 2.75
CA LEU A 98 8.21 -14.64 1.49
C LEU A 98 8.86 -13.27 1.69
N GLN A 99 9.70 -12.86 0.74
CA GLN A 99 10.17 -11.49 0.56
C GLN A 99 9.37 -10.82 -0.55
N TYR A 100 8.91 -9.60 -0.30
CA TYR A 100 8.14 -8.82 -1.26
C TYR A 100 9.06 -7.91 -2.08
N THR A 101 9.55 -8.39 -3.22
CA THR A 101 10.60 -7.72 -4.01
C THR A 101 10.06 -6.73 -5.03
N GLU A 102 8.77 -6.81 -5.37
CA GLU A 102 8.12 -5.86 -6.28
C GLU A 102 6.92 -5.22 -5.60
N TYR A 103 6.92 -3.89 -5.51
CA TYR A 103 5.88 -3.10 -4.88
C TYR A 103 5.01 -2.45 -5.96
N TYR A 104 3.77 -2.90 -6.09
CA TYR A 104 2.79 -2.30 -6.98
C TYR A 104 1.85 -1.44 -6.17
N GLY A 105 1.90 -0.13 -6.41
CA GLY A 105 1.05 0.80 -5.70
C GLY A 105 0.86 2.10 -6.45
N ASP A 106 0.42 3.09 -5.70
CA ASP A 106 0.12 4.40 -6.25
C ASP A 106 1.39 5.18 -6.64
N GLY A 107 1.26 6.02 -7.68
CA GLY A 107 2.39 6.63 -8.39
C GLY A 107 3.31 7.48 -7.49
N ASP A 108 2.75 8.19 -6.51
CA ASP A 108 3.49 8.85 -5.43
C ASP A 108 3.10 8.17 -4.11
N SER A 109 4.01 7.37 -3.54
CA SER A 109 3.71 6.60 -2.34
C SER A 109 4.87 6.73 -1.37
N LYS A 110 4.62 7.45 -0.27
CA LYS A 110 5.53 7.53 0.89
C LYS A 110 5.74 6.15 1.53
N ALA A 111 4.80 5.22 1.33
CA ALA A 111 4.89 3.86 1.82
C ALA A 111 6.03 3.09 1.13
N PHE A 112 6.22 3.27 -0.18
CA PHE A 112 7.34 2.65 -0.90
C PHE A 112 8.70 3.05 -0.29
N LEU A 113 8.91 4.33 0.00
CA LEU A 113 10.16 4.82 0.59
C LEU A 113 10.47 4.18 1.94
N LYS A 114 9.44 3.74 2.68
CA LYS A 114 9.62 3.03 3.95
C LYS A 114 9.99 1.56 3.77
N VAL A 115 9.70 0.97 2.61
CA VAL A 115 9.91 -0.46 2.36
C VAL A 115 11.02 -0.76 1.36
N LYS A 116 11.59 0.25 0.69
CA LYS A 116 12.56 0.06 -0.41
C LYS A 116 13.77 -0.79 -0.03
N ASP A 117 14.25 -0.65 1.21
CA ASP A 117 15.46 -1.33 1.71
C ASP A 117 15.14 -2.48 2.69
N MET A 118 13.90 -2.99 2.71
CA MET A 118 13.41 -3.92 3.75
C MET A 118 14.20 -5.21 3.89
N TYR A 119 14.76 -5.70 2.79
CA TYR A 119 15.49 -6.96 2.75
C TYR A 119 16.98 -6.74 2.42
N GLY A 120 17.45 -5.50 2.48
CA GLY A 120 18.76 -5.05 1.98
C GLY A 120 18.62 -3.82 1.07
N GLU A 121 19.74 -3.19 0.73
CA GLU A 121 19.79 -1.97 -0.09
C GLU A 121 19.09 -2.15 -1.45
N ASP A 122 18.11 -1.29 -1.73
CA ASP A 122 17.30 -1.25 -2.97
C ASP A 122 16.72 -2.61 -3.40
N THR A 123 16.37 -3.45 -2.43
CA THR A 123 15.83 -4.80 -2.66
C THR A 123 14.40 -4.81 -3.17
N VAL A 124 13.63 -3.75 -2.94
CA VAL A 124 12.23 -3.64 -3.38
C VAL A 124 12.12 -2.67 -4.54
N THR A 125 11.66 -3.16 -5.68
CA THR A 125 11.43 -2.36 -6.89
C THR A 125 10.01 -1.81 -6.91
N LYS A 126 9.85 -0.49 -7.11
CA LYS A 126 8.54 0.13 -7.29
C LYS A 126 8.03 -0.04 -8.72
N LEU A 127 6.80 -0.51 -8.86
CA LEU A 127 6.07 -0.59 -10.11
C LEU A 127 4.72 0.13 -9.98
N GLU A 128 4.23 0.66 -11.09
CA GLU A 128 2.95 1.36 -11.13
C GLU A 128 1.82 0.42 -11.52
N CYS A 129 0.66 0.58 -10.88
CA CYS A 129 -0.51 -0.18 -11.31
C CYS A 129 -1.06 0.36 -12.64
N ILE A 130 -1.54 -0.56 -13.49
CA ILE A 130 -2.07 -0.21 -14.82
C ILE A 130 -3.23 0.79 -14.76
N GLY A 131 -4.06 0.71 -13.70
CA GLY A 131 -5.15 1.66 -13.48
C GLY A 131 -4.64 3.09 -13.26
N HIS A 132 -3.51 3.27 -12.56
CA HIS A 132 -2.91 4.59 -12.39
C HIS A 132 -2.28 5.11 -13.67
N VAL A 133 -1.65 4.25 -14.46
CA VAL A 133 -1.17 4.59 -15.80
C VAL A 133 -2.34 5.07 -16.67
N GLN A 134 -3.45 4.33 -16.71
CA GLN A 134 -4.66 4.70 -17.46
C GLN A 134 -5.26 6.05 -17.00
N LYS A 135 -5.42 6.27 -15.69
CA LYS A 135 -5.92 7.54 -15.14
C LYS A 135 -5.03 8.72 -15.53
N ARG A 136 -3.70 8.54 -15.48
CA ARG A 136 -2.71 9.56 -15.84
C ARG A 136 -2.78 9.89 -17.33
N VAL A 137 -2.75 8.88 -18.19
CA VAL A 137 -2.86 9.03 -19.65
C VAL A 137 -4.19 9.70 -20.01
N GLY A 138 -5.31 9.22 -19.47
CA GLY A 138 -6.63 9.81 -19.73
C GLY A 138 -6.73 11.26 -19.29
N SER A 139 -6.11 11.62 -18.16
CA SER A 139 -6.06 13.01 -17.69
C SER A 139 -5.23 13.90 -18.60
N ARG A 140 -4.08 13.42 -19.08
CA ARG A 140 -3.23 14.15 -20.05
C ARG A 140 -3.95 14.36 -21.39
N LEU A 141 -4.62 13.32 -21.91
CA LEU A 141 -5.39 13.40 -23.16
C LEU A 141 -6.56 14.39 -23.06
N ARG A 142 -7.32 14.38 -21.94
CA ARG A 142 -8.40 15.36 -21.73
C ARG A 142 -7.87 16.80 -21.64
N LYS A 143 -6.70 17.01 -21.01
CA LYS A 143 -6.04 18.32 -20.99
C LYS A 143 -5.60 18.74 -22.39
N PHE A 144 -5.03 17.82 -23.16
CA PHE A 144 -4.61 18.08 -24.54
C PHE A 144 -5.80 18.47 -25.43
N LYS A 145 -6.92 17.74 -25.36
CA LYS A 145 -8.15 18.06 -26.12
C LYS A 145 -8.71 19.46 -25.80
N LYS A 146 -8.53 19.95 -24.57
CA LYS A 146 -9.02 21.27 -24.14
C LYS A 146 -8.12 22.43 -24.59
N LYS A 147 -6.91 22.17 -25.09
CA LYS A 147 -6.05 23.24 -25.62
C LYS A 147 -6.60 23.71 -26.97
N PRO A 148 -6.80 25.03 -27.19
CA PRO A 148 -7.16 25.56 -28.50
C PRO A 148 -6.04 25.28 -29.53
N LYS A 149 -6.43 25.07 -30.79
CA LYS A 149 -5.56 24.61 -31.89
C LYS A 149 -4.39 25.55 -32.24
N ASP A 150 -4.38 26.79 -31.73
CA ASP A 150 -3.45 27.84 -32.17
C ASP A 150 -2.19 28.00 -31.28
N SER A 151 -1.88 27.01 -30.44
CA SER A 151 -0.65 27.01 -29.62
C SER A 151 0.39 26.00 -30.10
N VAL A 152 0.53 25.86 -31.43
CA VAL A 152 1.74 25.28 -32.03
C VAL A 152 2.75 26.41 -32.15
N GLU A 153 3.47 26.68 -31.06
CA GLU A 153 4.69 27.50 -31.13
C GLU A 153 5.65 26.83 -32.11
N LYS A 154 6.03 27.60 -33.13
CA LYS A 154 7.10 27.27 -34.08
C LYS A 154 8.38 27.10 -33.27
N VAL A 155 8.94 25.91 -33.30
CA VAL A 155 10.34 25.68 -32.90
C VAL A 155 11.18 26.25 -34.04
N ASN A 156 11.89 27.35 -33.76
CA ASN A 156 13.01 27.82 -34.59
C ASN A 156 14.19 26.87 -34.45
#